data_AF-A0A834XCX8-F1
#
_entry.id   AF-A0A834XCX8-F1
#
_cell.length_a   1.000
_cell.length_b   1.000
_cell.length_c   1.000
_cell.angle_alpha   90.00
_cell.angle_beta   90.00
_cell.angle_gamma   90.00
#
_symmetry.space_group_name_H-M   'P 1'
#
loop_
_entity.id
_entity.type
_entity.pdbx_description
1 polymer ?
#
loop_
_entity_poly.entity_id
_entity_poly.type
_entity_poly.pdbx_seq_one_letter_code
_entity_poly.pdbx_strand_id
1 'polypeptide(L)'
;MYGRKACQLVKEFAGGEKGQLTPFNSDLFEQVVAECSQHHLELQSLIRKIQEEGLDVQTTRNADHHGALIHHLALVRNKRCLMAYVYNRAEVMQSLLWKIGQVLPQEIEEKLCHSEIEYFKKHSAALRSYMSKVQLDLTVDMVPPKDPYIQVRVLDDIGDGIVLKQFISRAYRLILFYMKNMAWPLILLKTLHLVILDILYKS
;
A
#
# COMPACT_ATOMS: atom_id res chain seq x y z
N MET A 1 -23.90 -17.76 -9.83
CA MET A 1 -23.98 -16.31 -9.51
C MET A 1 -22.66 -15.67 -9.86
N TYR A 2 -22.70 -14.61 -10.68
CA TYR A 2 -21.53 -13.85 -11.13
C TYR A 2 -20.85 -13.08 -9.99
N GLY A 3 -19.59 -12.68 -10.19
CA GLY A 3 -18.83 -11.85 -9.26
C GLY A 3 -18.34 -12.54 -7.98
N ARG A 4 -18.30 -13.88 -7.97
CA ARG A 4 -17.74 -14.65 -6.83
C ARG A 4 -16.25 -14.42 -6.67
N LYS A 5 -15.50 -14.44 -7.78
CA LYS A 5 -14.04 -14.20 -7.80
C LYS A 5 -13.69 -12.80 -7.30
N ALA A 6 -14.45 -11.80 -7.74
CA ALA A 6 -14.28 -10.42 -7.30
C ALA A 6 -14.55 -10.26 -5.79
N CYS A 7 -15.54 -10.97 -5.25
CA CYS A 7 -15.81 -11.00 -3.81
C CYS A 7 -14.69 -11.70 -3.03
N GLN A 8 -14.17 -12.80 -3.56
CA GLN A 8 -13.04 -13.52 -2.96
C GLN A 8 -11.80 -12.62 -2.86
N LEU A 9 -11.49 -11.86 -3.91
CA LEU A 9 -10.35 -10.93 -3.94
C LEU A 9 -10.44 -9.88 -2.80
N VAL A 10 -11.62 -9.30 -2.59
CA VAL A 10 -11.81 -8.32 -1.51
C VAL A 10 -11.76 -9.00 -0.13
N LYS A 11 -12.30 -10.21 0.00
CA LYS A 11 -12.26 -10.97 1.26
C LYS A 11 -10.84 -11.40 1.64
N GLU A 12 -10.03 -11.79 0.67
CA GLU A 12 -8.63 -12.14 0.86
C GLU A 12 -7.85 -10.95 1.44
N PHE A 13 -8.05 -9.77 0.87
CA PHE A 13 -7.46 -8.54 1.40
C PHE A 13 -7.98 -8.22 2.82
N ALA A 14 -9.30 -8.32 3.04
CA ALA A 14 -9.90 -8.00 4.34
C ALA A 14 -9.56 -9.01 5.45
N GLY A 15 -9.21 -10.24 5.10
CA GLY A 15 -8.78 -11.29 6.03
C GLY A 15 -7.33 -11.15 6.49
N GLY A 16 -6.53 -10.27 5.88
CA GLY A 16 -5.16 -10.01 6.29
C GLY A 16 -5.06 -9.31 7.65
N GLU A 17 -3.99 -9.57 8.39
CA GLU A 17 -3.71 -8.84 9.63
C GLU A 17 -3.50 -7.34 9.36
N LYS A 18 -4.05 -6.50 10.23
CA LYS A 18 -3.96 -5.04 10.08
C LYS A 18 -2.50 -4.59 10.06
N GLY A 19 -2.08 -4.02 8.92
CA GLY A 19 -0.72 -3.51 8.73
C GLY A 19 0.24 -4.48 8.06
N GLN A 20 -0.17 -5.73 7.80
CA GLN A 20 0.60 -6.66 6.99
C GLN A 20 0.12 -6.64 5.54
N LEU A 21 1.03 -6.34 4.62
CA LEU A 21 0.73 -6.39 3.19
C LEU A 21 0.76 -7.85 2.72
N THR A 22 -0.36 -8.31 2.16
CA THR A 22 -0.42 -9.59 1.43
C THR A 22 0.16 -9.42 0.02
N PRO A 23 0.73 -10.48 -0.58
CA PRO A 23 1.14 -10.45 -1.98
C PRO A 23 0.00 -10.02 -2.90
N PHE A 24 0.31 -9.27 -3.96
CA PHE A 24 -0.69 -8.91 -4.97
C PHE A 24 -1.17 -10.18 -5.71
N ASN A 25 -2.46 -10.50 -5.60
CA ASN A 25 -3.04 -11.65 -6.29
C ASN A 25 -3.32 -11.33 -7.77
N SER A 26 -2.27 -11.37 -8.60
CA SER A 26 -2.36 -11.11 -10.05
C SER A 26 -3.32 -12.06 -10.74
N ASP A 27 -3.23 -13.36 -10.44
CA ASP A 27 -4.03 -14.39 -11.11
C ASP A 27 -5.53 -14.18 -10.88
N LEU A 28 -5.95 -13.94 -9.64
CA LEU A 28 -7.36 -13.70 -9.33
C LEU A 28 -7.83 -12.36 -9.88
N PHE A 29 -6.97 -11.34 -9.86
CA PHE A 29 -7.27 -10.04 -10.44
C PHE A 29 -7.52 -10.14 -11.96
N GLU A 30 -6.63 -10.81 -12.69
CA GLU A 30 -6.75 -11.05 -14.13
C GLU A 30 -7.99 -11.88 -14.46
N GLN A 31 -8.32 -12.90 -13.65
CA GLN A 31 -9.54 -13.67 -13.82
C GLN A 31 -10.81 -12.82 -13.68
N VAL A 32 -10.83 -11.86 -12.75
CA VAL A 32 -11.98 -10.94 -12.59
C VAL A 32 -12.05 -9.95 -13.76
N VAL A 33 -10.91 -9.49 -14.26
CA VAL A 33 -10.86 -8.65 -15.47
C VAL A 33 -11.36 -9.42 -16.69
N ALA A 34 -10.96 -10.68 -16.87
CA ALA A 34 -11.46 -11.53 -17.94
C ALA A 34 -12.98 -11.78 -17.82
N GLU A 35 -13.50 -11.98 -16.60
CA GLU A 35 -14.94 -12.07 -16.34
C GLU A 35 -15.67 -10.77 -16.74
N CYS A 36 -15.06 -9.60 -16.48
CA CYS A 36 -15.61 -8.33 -16.94
C CYS A 36 -15.63 -8.24 -18.47
N SER A 37 -14.54 -8.60 -19.15
CA SER A 37 -14.49 -8.59 -20.62
C SER A 37 -15.57 -9.50 -21.21
N GLN A 38 -15.78 -10.68 -20.64
CA GLN A 38 -16.82 -11.61 -21.07
C GLN A 38 -18.23 -11.00 -20.92
N HIS A 39 -18.55 -10.44 -19.76
CA HIS A 39 -19.84 -9.80 -19.54
C HIS A 39 -20.06 -8.57 -20.43
N HIS A 40 -19.00 -7.85 -20.78
CA HIS A 40 -19.08 -6.72 -21.69
C HIS A 40 -19.46 -7.17 -23.11
N LEU A 41 -18.85 -8.26 -23.61
CA LEU A 41 -19.17 -8.82 -24.92
C LEU A 41 -20.61 -9.38 -24.95
N GLU A 42 -21.01 -10.11 -23.92
CA GLU A 42 -22.38 -10.63 -23.79
C GLU A 42 -23.41 -9.50 -23.75
N LEU A 43 -23.15 -8.46 -22.94
CA LEU A 43 -24.00 -7.27 -22.86
C LEU A 43 -24.13 -6.58 -24.23
N GLN A 44 -23.03 -6.35 -24.94
CA GLN A 44 -23.05 -5.75 -26.28
C GLN A 44 -23.87 -6.60 -27.26
N SER A 45 -23.72 -7.93 -27.22
CA SER A 45 -24.45 -8.83 -28.10
C SER A 45 -25.96 -8.76 -27.87
N LEU A 46 -26.41 -8.66 -26.61
CA LEU A 46 -27.82 -8.56 -26.24
C LEU A 46 -28.40 -7.20 -26.62
N ILE A 47 -27.65 -6.11 -26.38
CA ILE A 47 -28.07 -4.76 -26.79
C ILE A 47 -28.28 -4.70 -28.30
N ARG A 48 -27.38 -5.30 -29.08
CA ARG A 48 -27.50 -5.34 -30.55
C ARG A 48 -28.75 -6.09 -31.00
N LYS A 49 -29.05 -7.25 -30.41
CA LYS A 49 -30.27 -8.02 -30.72
C LYS A 49 -31.54 -7.22 -30.42
N ILE A 50 -31.61 -6.58 -29.26
CA ILE A 50 -32.76 -5.75 -28.87
C ILE A 50 -32.98 -4.60 -29.89
N GLN A 51 -31.89 -3.99 -30.37
CA GLN A 51 -31.96 -2.94 -31.39
C GLN A 51 -32.41 -3.47 -32.76
N GLU A 52 -31.91 -4.64 -33.18
CA GLU A 52 -32.29 -5.28 -34.45
C GLU A 52 -33.78 -5.65 -34.49
N GLU A 53 -34.37 -6.02 -33.34
CA GLU A 53 -35.81 -6.30 -33.20
C GLU A 53 -36.69 -5.04 -33.18
N GLY A 54 -36.10 -3.84 -33.22
CA GLY A 54 -36.83 -2.57 -33.19
C GLY A 54 -37.52 -2.29 -31.85
N LEU A 55 -37.11 -2.98 -30.78
CA LEU A 55 -37.68 -2.88 -29.45
C LEU A 55 -37.08 -1.70 -28.70
N ASP A 56 -37.92 -0.86 -28.08
CA ASP A 56 -37.45 0.23 -27.24
C ASP A 56 -36.80 -0.33 -25.96
N VAL A 57 -35.55 0.08 -25.69
CA VAL A 57 -34.74 -0.40 -24.56
C VAL A 57 -35.37 -0.05 -23.21
N GLN A 58 -36.14 1.04 -23.13
CA GLN A 58 -36.74 1.53 -21.88
C GLN A 58 -38.07 0.84 -21.54
N THR A 59 -38.85 0.48 -22.57
CA THR A 59 -40.20 -0.08 -22.38
C THR A 59 -40.21 -1.62 -22.44
N THR A 60 -39.22 -2.21 -23.11
CA THR A 60 -39.14 -3.65 -23.32
C THR A 60 -38.75 -4.41 -22.05
N ARG A 61 -39.58 -5.38 -21.65
CA ARG A 61 -39.33 -6.30 -20.52
C ARG A 61 -39.18 -7.75 -20.99
N ASN A 62 -38.51 -7.98 -22.11
CA ASN A 62 -38.24 -9.31 -22.65
C ASN A 62 -37.10 -10.01 -21.88
N ALA A 63 -36.84 -11.28 -22.22
CA ALA A 63 -35.77 -12.06 -21.60
C ALA A 63 -34.39 -11.43 -21.85
N ASP A 64 -34.15 -10.90 -23.05
CA ASP A 64 -32.87 -10.27 -23.42
C ASP A 64 -32.59 -8.99 -22.64
N HIS A 65 -33.60 -8.17 -22.36
CA HIS A 65 -33.49 -6.98 -21.51
C HIS A 65 -33.02 -7.36 -20.10
N HIS A 66 -33.63 -8.38 -19.49
CA HIS A 66 -33.23 -8.83 -18.16
C HIS A 66 -31.84 -9.48 -18.20
N GLY A 67 -31.48 -10.20 -19.26
CA GLY A 67 -30.13 -10.72 -19.47
C GLY A 67 -29.09 -9.60 -19.53
N ALA A 68 -29.34 -8.57 -20.34
CA ALA A 68 -28.48 -7.39 -20.45
C ALA A 68 -28.34 -6.67 -19.10
N LEU A 69 -29.44 -6.50 -18.36
CA LEU A 69 -29.42 -5.91 -17.03
C LEU A 69 -28.55 -6.71 -16.06
N ILE A 70 -28.64 -8.04 -16.07
CA ILE A 70 -27.81 -8.90 -15.21
C ILE A 70 -26.32 -8.74 -15.54
N HIS A 71 -25.94 -8.76 -16.83
CA HIS A 71 -24.55 -8.54 -17.24
C HIS A 71 -24.04 -7.14 -16.84
N HIS A 72 -24.85 -6.11 -17.04
CA HIS A 72 -24.51 -4.75 -16.62
C HIS A 72 -24.29 -4.66 -15.09
N LEU A 73 -25.20 -5.23 -14.29
CA LEU A 73 -25.07 -5.24 -12.83
C LEU A 73 -23.84 -6.06 -12.36
N ALA A 74 -23.54 -7.17 -13.03
CA ALA A 74 -22.34 -7.97 -12.76
C ALA A 74 -21.05 -7.17 -13.04
N LEU A 75 -21.00 -6.43 -14.14
CA LEU A 75 -19.89 -5.52 -14.48
C LEU A 75 -19.67 -4.44 -13.42
N VAL A 76 -20.75 -3.74 -13.04
CA VAL A 76 -20.67 -2.68 -12.02
C VAL A 76 -20.19 -3.24 -10.68
N ARG A 77 -20.65 -4.44 -10.32
CA ARG A 77 -20.20 -5.13 -9.11
C ARG A 77 -18.71 -5.48 -9.17
N ASN A 78 -18.25 -6.09 -10.25
CA ASN A 78 -16.84 -6.48 -10.40
C ASN A 78 -15.94 -5.24 -10.42
N LYS A 79 -16.33 -4.18 -11.13
CA LYS A 79 -15.63 -2.88 -11.11
C LYS A 79 -15.48 -2.34 -9.69
N ARG A 80 -16.56 -2.33 -8.90
CA ARG A 80 -16.53 -1.86 -7.50
C ARG A 80 -15.58 -2.69 -6.64
N CYS A 81 -15.59 -4.01 -6.79
CA CYS A 81 -14.67 -4.90 -6.06
C CYS A 81 -13.20 -4.69 -6.46
N LEU A 82 -12.90 -4.58 -7.75
CA LEU A 82 -11.56 -4.30 -8.25
C LEU A 82 -11.04 -2.96 -7.73
N MET A 83 -11.86 -1.91 -7.82
CA MET A 83 -11.51 -0.58 -7.31
C MET A 83 -11.29 -0.60 -5.80
N ALA A 84 -12.14 -1.27 -5.03
CA ALA A 84 -11.97 -1.39 -3.57
C ALA A 84 -10.66 -2.11 -3.21
N TYR A 85 -10.32 -3.19 -3.92
CA TYR A 85 -9.08 -3.92 -3.71
C TYR A 85 -7.85 -3.03 -3.97
N VAL A 86 -7.78 -2.38 -5.13
CA VAL A 86 -6.66 -1.49 -5.48
C VAL A 86 -6.57 -0.29 -4.55
N TYR A 87 -7.70 0.33 -4.21
CA TYR A 87 -7.75 1.48 -3.30
C TYR A 87 -7.21 1.13 -1.93
N ASN A 88 -7.68 0.04 -1.32
CA ASN A 88 -7.23 -0.34 0.03
C ASN A 88 -5.74 -0.70 0.05
N ARG A 89 -5.22 -1.31 -1.03
CA ARG A 89 -3.77 -1.55 -1.15
C ARG A 89 -2.97 -0.25 -1.28
N ALA A 90 -3.47 0.72 -2.04
CA ALA A 90 -2.86 2.04 -2.14
C ALA A 90 -2.81 2.78 -0.80
N GLU A 91 -3.86 2.67 0.04
CA GLU A 91 -3.87 3.20 1.40
C GLU A 91 -2.78 2.58 2.27
N VAL A 92 -2.59 1.25 2.19
CA VAL A 92 -1.50 0.56 2.90
C VAL A 92 -0.15 1.08 2.42
N MET A 93 0.06 1.21 1.11
CA MET A 93 1.30 1.74 0.53
C MET A 93 1.60 3.18 0.97
N GLN A 94 0.59 4.06 1.01
CA GLN A 94 0.74 5.41 1.55
C GLN A 94 1.14 5.35 3.03
N SER A 95 0.51 4.48 3.83
CA SER A 95 0.86 4.32 5.24
C SER A 95 2.30 3.80 5.45
N LEU A 96 2.80 2.95 4.54
CA LEU A 96 4.18 2.45 4.58
C LEU A 96 5.19 3.56 4.34
N LEU A 97 4.89 4.49 3.43
CA LEU A 97 5.74 5.66 3.17
C LEU A 97 5.93 6.51 4.43
N TRP A 98 4.88 6.69 5.23
CA TRP A 98 4.94 7.45 6.48
C TRP A 98 5.62 6.70 7.63
N LYS A 99 5.66 5.37 7.60
CA LYS A 99 6.23 4.53 8.68
C LYS A 99 7.69 4.14 8.44
N ILE A 100 8.02 3.74 7.22
CA ILE A 100 9.34 3.20 6.85
C ILE A 100 10.16 4.25 6.11
N GLY A 101 9.50 5.20 5.43
CA GLY A 101 10.15 6.22 4.62
C GLY A 101 10.18 5.84 3.15
N GLN A 102 11.11 6.45 2.41
CA GLN A 102 11.15 6.41 0.94
C GLN A 102 11.74 5.12 0.37
N VAL A 103 12.49 4.36 1.18
CA VAL A 103 13.14 3.11 0.76
C VAL A 103 12.30 1.94 1.26
N LEU A 104 11.80 1.13 0.32
CA LEU A 104 11.06 -0.08 0.66
C LEU A 104 12.04 -1.23 0.93
N PRO A 105 11.86 -2.00 2.02
CA PRO A 105 12.53 -3.28 2.21
C PRO A 105 12.18 -4.26 1.10
N GLN A 106 13.13 -5.13 0.75
CA GLN A 106 12.97 -6.10 -0.33
C GLN A 106 11.77 -7.03 -0.10
N GLU A 107 11.48 -7.41 1.15
CA GLU A 107 10.37 -8.30 1.50
C GLU A 107 8.99 -7.70 1.23
N ILE A 108 8.91 -6.36 1.16
CA ILE A 108 7.69 -5.64 0.80
C ILE A 108 7.64 -5.46 -0.72
N GLU A 109 8.76 -5.13 -1.36
CA GLU A 109 8.84 -4.95 -2.80
C GLU A 109 8.43 -6.22 -3.57
N GLU A 110 8.82 -7.41 -3.08
CA GLU A 110 8.44 -8.71 -3.64
C GLU A 110 6.93 -8.99 -3.61
N LYS A 111 6.16 -8.28 -2.76
CA LYS A 111 4.71 -8.44 -2.62
C LYS A 111 3.91 -7.47 -3.48
N LEU A 112 4.57 -6.51 -4.11
CA LEU A 112 3.94 -5.46 -4.89
C LEU A 112 3.89 -5.83 -6.38
N CYS A 113 2.85 -5.37 -7.06
CA CYS A 113 2.82 -5.40 -8.52
C CYS A 113 3.66 -4.25 -9.11
N HIS A 114 4.12 -4.39 -10.35
CA HIS A 114 4.87 -3.33 -11.06
C HIS A 114 4.15 -1.96 -11.04
N SER A 115 2.83 -1.96 -11.24
CA SER A 115 2.02 -0.73 -11.21
C SER A 115 1.98 -0.08 -9.82
N GLU A 116 2.00 -0.88 -8.75
CA GLU A 116 2.04 -0.42 -7.37
C GLU A 116 3.42 0.19 -7.03
N ILE A 117 4.49 -0.42 -7.52
CA ILE A 117 5.86 0.11 -7.39
C ILE A 117 5.97 1.47 -8.08
N GLU A 118 5.45 1.59 -9.30
CA GLU A 118 5.43 2.85 -10.03
C GLU A 118 4.61 3.93 -9.30
N TYR A 119 3.44 3.56 -8.77
CA TYR A 119 2.63 4.46 -7.95
C TYR A 119 3.39 4.93 -6.72
N PHE A 120 4.07 4.03 -6.00
CA PHE A 120 4.84 4.38 -4.80
C PHE A 120 5.98 5.36 -5.13
N LYS A 121 6.69 5.14 -6.24
CA LYS A 121 7.74 6.06 -6.73
C LYS A 121 7.18 7.45 -7.06
N LYS A 122 6.03 7.53 -7.73
CA LYS A 122 5.36 8.81 -8.04
C LYS A 122 4.88 9.52 -6.77
N HIS A 123 4.28 8.78 -5.85
CA HIS A 123 3.78 9.33 -4.58
C HIS A 123 4.93 9.86 -3.69
N SER A 124 6.01 9.10 -3.55
CA SER A 124 7.20 9.54 -2.81
C SER A 124 7.87 10.77 -3.44
N ALA A 125 7.92 10.86 -4.77
CA ALA A 125 8.42 12.05 -5.46
C ALA A 125 7.54 13.28 -5.22
N ALA A 126 6.20 13.11 -5.24
CA ALA A 126 5.26 14.18 -4.94
C ALA A 126 5.41 14.69 -3.49
N LEU A 127 5.52 13.76 -2.52
CA LEU A 127 5.77 14.11 -1.13
C LEU A 127 7.09 14.86 -0.96
N ARG A 128 8.16 14.42 -1.64
CA ARG A 128 9.46 15.12 -1.63
C ARG A 128 9.38 16.54 -2.17
N SER A 129 8.63 16.74 -3.26
CA SER A 129 8.40 18.08 -3.81
C SER A 129 7.67 18.98 -2.79
N TYR A 130 6.70 18.43 -2.06
CA TYR A 130 6.00 19.16 -1.02
C TYR A 130 6.90 19.50 0.18
N MET A 131 7.65 18.53 0.71
CA MET A 131 8.61 18.75 1.81
C MET A 131 9.66 19.80 1.45
N SER A 132 10.14 19.80 0.21
CA SER A 132 11.08 20.82 -0.27
C SER A 132 10.50 22.23 -0.28
N LYS A 133 9.20 22.39 -0.59
CA LYS A 133 8.53 23.69 -0.58
C LYS A 133 8.31 24.21 0.84
N VAL A 134 7.98 23.32 1.77
CA VAL A 134 7.76 23.67 3.18
C VAL A 134 9.07 23.77 3.96
N GLN A 135 10.19 23.29 3.41
CA GLN A 135 11.50 23.19 4.05
C GLN A 135 11.44 22.45 5.40
N LEU A 136 10.53 21.47 5.49
CA LEU A 136 10.31 20.66 6.67
C LEU A 136 10.18 19.21 6.25
N ASP A 137 10.87 18.33 6.98
CA ASP A 137 10.66 16.89 6.85
C ASP A 137 9.40 16.51 7.64
N LEU A 138 8.39 16.04 6.92
CA LEU A 138 7.09 15.65 7.49
C LEU A 138 7.06 14.18 7.92
N THR A 139 8.10 13.42 7.56
CA THR A 139 8.19 11.98 7.85
C THR A 139 8.82 11.69 9.21
N VAL A 140 9.36 12.72 9.85
CA VAL A 140 9.99 12.65 11.18
C VAL A 140 9.08 13.23 12.26
N ASP A 141 9.38 12.90 13.52
CA ASP A 141 8.82 13.56 14.71
C ASP A 141 7.30 13.47 14.92
N MET A 142 6.70 12.31 14.60
CA MET A 142 5.28 12.03 14.89
C MET A 142 4.94 11.98 16.38
N VAL A 143 5.94 11.89 17.26
CA VAL A 143 5.77 11.87 18.73
C VAL A 143 6.66 12.95 19.35
N PRO A 144 6.08 13.86 20.17
CA PRO A 144 6.84 14.94 20.77
C PRO A 144 8.01 14.37 21.60
N PRO A 145 9.23 14.90 21.46
CA PRO A 145 10.35 14.50 22.30
C PRO A 145 10.10 14.84 23.77
N LYS A 146 10.27 13.84 24.64
CA LYS A 146 10.35 14.05 26.10
C LYS A 146 11.70 14.66 26.46
N ASP A 147 12.78 14.12 25.88
CA ASP A 147 14.15 14.59 26.04
C ASP A 147 14.86 14.67 24.66
N PRO A 148 15.80 15.62 24.48
CA PRO A 148 16.52 15.81 23.21
C PRO A 148 17.54 14.71 22.90
N TYR A 149 18.01 13.99 23.92
CA TYR A 149 18.98 12.91 23.79
C TYR A 149 18.32 11.56 24.01
N ILE A 150 18.66 10.59 23.16
CA ILE A 150 18.25 9.19 23.33
C ILE A 150 19.47 8.28 23.31
N GLN A 151 19.35 7.18 24.04
CA GLN A 151 20.41 6.19 24.15
C GLN A 151 20.09 5.01 23.22
N VAL A 152 21.02 4.69 22.33
CA VAL A 152 20.81 3.72 21.24
C VAL A 152 21.94 2.71 21.24
N ARG A 153 21.60 1.44 21.04
CA ARG A 153 22.56 0.33 20.91
C ARG A 153 22.65 -0.07 19.45
N VAL A 154 23.86 -0.17 18.92
CA VAL A 154 24.10 -0.65 17.56
C VAL A 154 23.87 -2.16 17.51
N LEU A 155 23.01 -2.62 16.60
CA LEU A 155 22.72 -4.05 16.40
C LEU A 155 23.61 -4.67 15.33
N ASP A 156 23.74 -4.00 14.18
CA ASP A 156 24.50 -4.46 13.02
C ASP A 156 25.36 -3.32 12.42
N ASP A 157 26.41 -3.68 11.68
CA ASP A 157 27.32 -2.70 11.06
C ASP A 157 26.54 -1.79 10.11
N ILE A 158 26.62 -0.50 10.36
CA ILE A 158 25.97 0.48 9.50
C ILE A 158 26.88 0.67 8.30
N GLY A 159 26.43 0.22 7.13
CA GLY A 159 27.13 0.38 5.86
C GLY A 159 27.58 1.83 5.60
N ASP A 160 28.55 1.95 4.70
CA ASP A 160 29.54 3.03 4.53
C ASP A 160 29.02 4.47 4.27
N GLY A 161 27.70 4.71 4.32
CA GLY A 161 27.02 5.93 3.89
C GLY A 161 26.72 6.98 4.98
N ILE A 162 27.03 6.72 6.26
CA ILE A 162 26.82 7.70 7.33
C ILE A 162 28.15 8.30 7.76
N VAL A 163 28.23 9.63 7.72
CA VAL A 163 29.41 10.50 7.96
C VAL A 163 30.03 10.36 9.36
N LEU A 164 29.60 9.41 10.19
CA LEU A 164 30.08 9.18 11.55
C LEU A 164 31.16 8.08 11.63
N LYS A 165 32.00 7.96 10.59
CA LYS A 165 33.07 6.95 10.51
C LYS A 165 34.08 7.00 11.67
N GLN A 166 34.27 8.14 12.34
CA GLN A 166 35.30 8.24 13.38
C GLN A 166 34.97 7.52 14.69
N PHE A 167 33.71 7.09 14.92
CA PHE A 167 33.33 6.37 16.15
C PHE A 167 32.71 4.98 15.94
N ILE A 168 32.17 4.68 14.75
CA ILE A 168 31.35 3.47 14.55
C ILE A 168 32.19 2.21 14.33
N SER A 169 33.39 2.32 13.74
CA SER A 169 34.22 1.19 13.31
C SER A 169 34.69 0.24 14.42
N ARG A 170 34.45 0.54 15.71
CA ARG A 170 34.91 -0.27 16.85
C ARG A 170 33.81 -0.70 17.82
N ALA A 171 32.54 -0.43 17.51
CA ALA A 171 31.49 -0.33 18.53
C ALA A 171 30.30 -1.30 18.36
N TYR A 172 30.54 -2.52 17.89
CA TYR A 172 29.53 -3.58 18.02
C TYR A 172 29.15 -3.77 19.50
N ARG A 173 27.86 -3.67 19.83
CA ARG A 173 27.29 -3.73 21.18
C ARG A 173 27.59 -2.54 22.11
N LEU A 174 28.14 -1.42 21.63
CA LEU A 174 28.29 -0.23 22.45
C LEU A 174 26.96 0.54 22.56
N ILE A 175 26.74 1.16 23.71
CA ILE A 175 25.61 2.05 23.95
C ILE A 175 26.07 3.48 23.69
N LEU A 176 25.46 4.17 22.72
CA LEU A 176 25.81 5.53 22.31
C LEU A 176 24.67 6.50 22.62
N PHE A 177 25.02 7.73 22.98
CA PHE A 177 24.05 8.83 23.09
C PHE A 177 23.98 9.56 21.75
N TYR A 178 22.77 9.62 21.20
CA TYR A 178 22.49 10.33 19.96
C TYR A 178 21.42 11.41 20.18
N MET A 179 21.56 12.51 19.45
CA MET A 179 20.45 13.44 19.23
C MET A 179 19.30 12.68 18.59
N LYS A 180 18.08 12.83 19.12
CA LYS A 180 16.89 12.11 18.67
C LYS A 180 16.76 12.13 17.13
N ASN A 181 16.86 13.31 16.51
CA ASN A 181 16.72 13.50 15.05
C ASN A 181 17.73 12.71 14.21
N MET A 182 18.92 12.39 14.75
CA MET A 182 19.96 11.63 14.05
C MET A 182 19.75 10.11 14.16
N ALA A 183 19.07 9.64 15.22
CA ALA A 183 18.93 8.22 15.53
C ALA A 183 17.62 7.60 15.03
N TRP A 184 16.52 8.35 14.91
CA TRP A 184 15.22 7.80 14.47
C TRP A 184 15.22 7.12 13.09
N PRO A 185 15.84 7.70 12.04
CA PRO A 185 15.90 7.03 10.74
C PRO A 185 16.59 5.66 10.80
N LEU A 186 17.58 5.52 11.68
CA LEU A 186 18.38 4.30 11.87
C LEU A 186 17.66 3.26 12.74
N ILE A 187 16.87 3.71 13.72
CA ILE A 187 15.98 2.82 14.48
C ILE A 187 14.89 2.22 13.57
N LEU A 188 14.32 3.02 12.67
CA LEU A 188 13.30 2.54 11.71
C LEU A 188 13.85 1.50 10.72
N LEU A 189 15.12 1.62 10.35
CA LEU A 189 15.83 0.66 9.49
C LEU A 189 16.38 -0.56 10.25
N LYS A 190 16.05 -0.72 11.55
CA LYS A 190 16.54 -1.79 12.44
C LYS A 190 18.07 -1.88 12.61
N THR A 191 18.84 -0.89 12.16
CA THR A 191 20.30 -0.86 12.35
C THR A 191 20.67 -0.48 13.78
N LEU A 192 19.82 0.30 14.45
CA LEU A 192 19.93 0.63 15.86
C LEU A 192 18.73 0.09 16.66
N HIS A 193 18.99 -0.46 17.85
CA HIS A 193 17.95 -0.73 18.84
C HIS A 193 17.87 0.43 19.83
N LEU A 194 16.69 1.03 19.96
CA LEU A 194 16.43 1.95 21.06
C LEU A 194 16.55 1.16 22.37
N VAL A 195 17.50 1.55 23.23
CA VAL A 195 17.53 1.03 24.60
C VAL A 195 16.70 1.99 25.42
N ILE A 196 15.43 1.65 25.64
CA ILE A 196 14.64 2.32 26.67
C ILE A 196 15.17 1.79 28.00
N LEU A 197 16.27 2.36 28.48
CA LEU A 197 16.46 2.41 29.91
C LEU A 197 15.43 3.43 30.37
N ASP A 198 14.39 2.96 31.08
CA ASP A 198 13.67 3.80 32.00
C ASP A 198 14.75 4.53 32.81
N ILE A 199 14.96 5.80 32.50
CA ILE A 199 15.79 6.63 33.34
C ILE A 199 15.00 6.71 34.63
N LEU A 200 15.38 5.84 35.55
CA LEU A 200 15.20 5.96 36.99
C LEU A 200 15.77 7.31 37.40
N TYR A 201 15.05 8.40 37.15
CA TYR A 201 15.02 9.52 38.08
C TYR A 201 14.00 9.15 39.16
N LYS A 202 14.35 8.15 39.98
CA LYS A 202 13.96 8.16 41.38
C LYS A 202 14.79 9.28 42.02
N SER A 203 14.22 10.48 42.04
CA SER A 203 14.46 11.40 43.14
C SER A 203 13.31 11.27 44.12
#